data_AF-A0A3P9N8N8-F1
#
_entry.id   AF-A0A3P9N8N8-F1
#
_cell.length_a   1.000
_cell.length_b   1.000
_cell.length_c   1.000
_cell.angle_alpha   90.00
_cell.angle_beta   90.00
_cell.angle_gamma   90.00
#
_symmetry.space_group_name_H-M   'P 1'
#
loop_
_entity.id
_entity.type
_entity.pdbx_description
1 polymer ?
#
loop_
_entity_poly.entity_id
_entity_poly.type
_entity_poly.pdbx_seq_one_letter_code
_entity_poly.pdbx_strand_id
1 'polypeptide(L)'
;PSSGNISQWCVFPLPLDILEEIFLNLPPQHVVCVCRLVCRQWKDVADSESFWRERCRREGYRLRDPSRVPSNNWRLFYFLCKKRRNLIKNPRAEDEFQSWEILKNGGHKWTIEGSKVQHSNPAVQKNYVTSFDWCTKVQVIDLTKEGYSPSFMDKFQPPIRISDWYGARSDCGSIYIISVQLLDHKKNVLKNFRPQDVTIPQWNDEQWHQMEYVFKDYGPGVRYVRFTHGGKDTQFWAGWYGIRVTESCVEICPALDS
;
A
#
# COMPACT_ATOMS: atom_id res chain seq x y z
N PRO A 1 9.52 -57.12 -41.07
CA PRO A 1 8.39 -56.18 -40.95
C PRO A 1 8.58 -55.26 -39.74
N SER A 2 9.25 -54.13 -40.00
CA SER A 2 9.15 -52.84 -39.31
C SER A 2 8.97 -52.82 -37.78
N SER A 3 10.09 -52.91 -37.06
CA SER A 3 10.25 -52.25 -35.76
C SER A 3 10.29 -50.73 -35.99
N GLY A 4 9.16 -50.06 -35.77
CA GLY A 4 9.05 -48.61 -35.85
C GLY A 4 9.92 -47.93 -34.81
N ASN A 5 10.95 -47.22 -35.27
CA ASN A 5 11.70 -46.25 -34.48
C ASN A 5 10.73 -45.19 -33.96
N ILE A 6 10.43 -45.23 -32.66
CA ILE A 6 9.89 -44.07 -31.96
C ILE A 6 11.00 -43.04 -31.99
N SER A 7 10.82 -41.99 -32.80
CA SER A 7 11.69 -40.83 -32.83
C SER A 7 11.80 -40.26 -31.42
N GLN A 8 12.91 -40.57 -30.76
CA GLN A 8 13.33 -39.94 -29.52
C GLN A 8 13.61 -38.49 -29.88
N TRP A 9 12.62 -37.62 -29.69
CA TRP A 9 12.81 -36.18 -29.80
C TRP A 9 13.93 -35.82 -28.84
N CYS A 10 15.12 -35.60 -29.40
CA CYS A 10 16.26 -35.11 -28.65
C CYS A 10 15.90 -33.67 -28.29
N VAL A 11 15.28 -33.49 -27.13
CA VAL A 11 15.09 -32.17 -26.55
C VAL A 11 16.50 -31.70 -26.24
N PHE A 12 17.09 -30.93 -27.14
CA PHE A 12 18.35 -30.27 -26.89
C PHE A 12 18.20 -29.50 -25.58
N PRO A 13 18.95 -29.83 -24.52
CA PRO A 13 18.87 -29.08 -23.28
C PRO A 13 19.40 -27.68 -23.59
N LEU A 14 18.47 -26.73 -23.71
CA LEU A 14 18.81 -25.32 -23.85
C LEU A 14 19.69 -24.92 -22.66
N PRO A 15 20.81 -24.22 -22.89
CA PRO A 15 21.58 -23.58 -21.83
C PRO A 15 20.67 -22.74 -20.90
N LEU A 16 20.96 -22.76 -19.60
CA LEU A 16 20.10 -22.13 -18.58
C LEU A 16 19.97 -20.62 -18.77
N ASP A 17 21.02 -19.97 -19.24
CA ASP A 17 21.07 -18.55 -19.59
C ASP A 17 20.13 -18.19 -20.74
N ILE A 18 20.04 -19.05 -21.77
CA ILE A 18 19.08 -18.86 -22.87
C ILE A 18 17.65 -19.07 -22.35
N LEU A 19 17.43 -20.08 -21.50
CA LEU A 19 16.11 -20.32 -20.90
C LEU A 19 15.68 -19.18 -19.97
N GLU A 20 16.61 -18.62 -19.18
CA GLU A 20 16.41 -17.40 -18.38
C GLU A 20 15.98 -16.23 -19.28
N GLU A 21 16.69 -15.99 -20.38
CA GLU A 21 16.35 -14.93 -21.33
C GLU A 21 14.95 -15.10 -21.92
N ILE A 22 14.56 -16.33 -22.29
CA ILE A 22 13.21 -16.63 -22.76
C ILE A 22 12.18 -16.28 -21.66
N PHE A 23 12.40 -16.72 -20.41
CA PHE A 23 11.47 -16.48 -19.31
C PHE A 23 11.35 -14.99 -18.93
N LEU A 24 12.41 -14.20 -19.12
CA LEU A 24 12.39 -12.76 -18.89
C LEU A 24 11.40 -12.06 -19.84
N ASN A 25 11.19 -12.62 -21.03
CA ASN A 25 10.24 -12.13 -22.03
C ASN A 25 8.80 -12.69 -21.85
N LEU A 26 8.56 -13.61 -20.91
CA LEU A 26 7.23 -14.16 -20.62
C LEU A 26 6.54 -13.41 -19.48
N PRO A 27 5.20 -13.36 -19.41
CA PRO A 27 4.48 -12.83 -18.25
C PRO A 27 4.92 -13.55 -16.95
N PRO A 28 5.19 -12.81 -15.85
CA PRO A 28 5.76 -13.40 -14.64
C PRO A 28 4.87 -14.45 -13.99
N GLN A 29 3.54 -14.29 -14.14
CA GLN A 29 2.56 -15.28 -13.66
C GLN A 29 2.66 -16.59 -14.44
N HIS A 30 2.90 -16.55 -15.76
CA HIS A 30 3.10 -17.75 -16.57
C HIS A 30 4.38 -18.48 -16.17
N VAL A 31 5.45 -17.75 -15.86
CA VAL A 31 6.71 -18.36 -15.39
C VAL A 31 6.47 -19.17 -14.11
N VAL A 32 5.73 -18.62 -13.15
CA VAL A 32 5.47 -19.27 -11.85
C VAL A 32 4.44 -20.39 -11.92
N CYS A 33 3.34 -20.17 -12.66
CA CYS A 33 2.17 -21.05 -12.65
C CYS A 33 2.17 -22.09 -13.77
N VAL A 34 2.93 -21.87 -14.84
CA VAL A 34 2.96 -22.75 -16.03
C VAL A 34 4.36 -23.29 -16.26
N CYS A 35 5.34 -22.43 -16.56
CA CYS A 35 6.69 -22.86 -16.93
C CYS A 35 7.36 -23.69 -15.84
N ARG A 36 7.21 -23.29 -14.58
CA ARG A 36 7.73 -24.00 -13.40
C ARG A 36 7.24 -25.45 -13.27
N LEU A 37 6.11 -25.80 -13.90
CA LEU A 37 5.52 -27.15 -13.84
C LEU A 37 5.94 -28.06 -15.01
N VAL A 38 6.65 -27.52 -16.01
CA VAL A 38 6.99 -28.25 -17.25
C VAL A 38 8.02 -29.35 -17.00
N CYS A 39 9.17 -29.00 -16.40
CA CYS A 39 10.22 -29.96 -16.08
C CYS A 39 11.15 -29.41 -14.97
N ARG A 40 12.08 -30.24 -14.48
CA ARG A 40 13.04 -29.85 -13.43
C ARG A 40 13.89 -28.64 -13.84
N GLN A 41 14.42 -28.64 -15.06
CA GLN A 41 15.25 -27.54 -15.57
C GLN A 41 14.51 -26.19 -15.58
N TRP A 42 13.25 -26.19 -16.02
CA TRP A 42 12.42 -24.98 -16.07
C TRP A 42 12.03 -24.52 -14.67
N LYS A 43 11.80 -25.47 -13.75
CA LYS A 43 11.58 -25.18 -12.34
C LYS A 43 12.80 -24.48 -11.71
N ASP A 44 14.00 -24.97 -11.98
CA ASP A 44 15.24 -24.41 -11.42
C ASP A 44 15.43 -22.96 -11.88
N VAL A 45 15.17 -22.66 -13.15
CA VAL A 45 15.19 -21.28 -13.67
C VAL A 45 14.08 -20.42 -13.07
N ALA A 46 12.84 -20.94 -13.00
CA ALA A 46 11.70 -20.18 -12.46
C ALA A 46 11.79 -19.90 -10.95
N ASP A 47 12.50 -20.75 -10.19
CA ASP A 47 12.79 -20.56 -8.77
C ASP A 47 14.14 -19.85 -8.53
N SER A 48 14.88 -19.48 -9.59
CA SER A 48 16.21 -18.86 -9.49
C SER A 48 16.15 -17.41 -8.99
N GLU A 49 16.97 -17.09 -7.98
CA GLU A 49 17.11 -15.73 -7.46
C GLU A 49 17.78 -14.77 -8.48
N SER A 50 18.71 -15.26 -9.32
CA SER A 50 19.34 -14.44 -10.37
C SER A 50 18.31 -14.00 -11.40
N PHE A 51 17.43 -14.91 -11.82
CA PHE A 51 16.35 -14.64 -12.75
C PHE A 51 15.43 -13.52 -12.25
N TRP A 52 14.91 -13.62 -11.02
CA TRP A 52 14.02 -12.60 -10.47
C TRP A 52 14.71 -11.27 -10.19
N ARG A 53 16.00 -11.29 -9.82
CA ARG A 53 16.82 -10.08 -9.67
C ARG A 53 17.02 -9.37 -11.01
N GLU A 54 17.36 -10.11 -12.04
CA GLU A 54 17.54 -9.58 -13.40
C GLU A 54 16.22 -9.02 -13.94
N ARG A 55 15.10 -9.71 -13.68
CA ARG A 55 13.77 -9.20 -14.01
C ARG A 55 13.45 -7.89 -13.31
N CYS A 56 13.73 -7.79 -12.01
CA CYS A 56 13.58 -6.54 -11.26
C CYS A 56 14.41 -5.41 -11.89
N ARG A 57 15.66 -5.70 -12.26
CA ARG A 57 16.55 -4.74 -12.91
C ARG A 57 15.98 -4.22 -14.24
N ARG A 58 15.48 -5.11 -15.11
CA ARG A 58 14.87 -4.73 -16.40
C ARG A 58 13.60 -3.89 -16.26
N GLU A 59 12.78 -4.19 -15.27
CA GLU A 59 11.54 -3.47 -14.99
C GLU A 59 11.76 -2.23 -14.09
N GLY A 60 13.01 -1.91 -13.73
CA GLY A 60 13.37 -0.71 -12.96
C GLY A 60 13.12 -0.80 -11.45
N TYR A 61 12.78 -1.99 -10.92
CA TYR A 61 12.62 -2.21 -9.49
C TYR A 61 13.99 -2.27 -8.80
N ARG A 62 14.27 -1.29 -7.94
CA ARG A 62 15.52 -1.18 -7.19
C ARG A 62 15.25 -1.35 -5.69
N LEU A 63 16.22 -1.91 -4.98
CA LEU A 63 16.24 -1.87 -3.52
C LEU A 63 16.53 -0.43 -3.07
N ARG A 64 15.76 0.09 -2.11
CA ARG A 64 16.11 1.37 -1.46
C ARG A 64 17.40 1.27 -0.66
N ASP A 65 17.65 0.13 -0.03
CA ASP A 65 18.83 -0.13 0.78
C ASP A 65 19.55 -1.40 0.30
N PRO A 66 20.66 -1.28 -0.47
CA PRO A 66 21.45 -2.41 -0.94
C PRO A 66 22.08 -3.24 0.19
N SER A 67 22.23 -2.68 1.40
CA SER A 67 22.79 -3.38 2.55
C SER A 67 21.79 -4.37 3.17
N ARG A 68 20.48 -4.16 2.95
CA ARG A 68 19.41 -5.09 3.29
C ARG A 68 19.18 -6.06 2.14
N VAL A 69 20.24 -6.79 1.79
CA VAL A 69 20.15 -7.86 0.78
C VAL A 69 19.00 -8.79 1.17
N PRO A 70 18.03 -9.04 0.27
CA PRO A 70 16.88 -9.87 0.61
C PRO A 70 17.31 -11.22 1.18
N SER A 71 16.68 -11.61 2.28
CA SER A 71 16.56 -13.01 2.65
C SER A 71 15.85 -13.77 1.52
N ASN A 72 16.62 -14.51 0.70
CA ASN A 72 16.22 -15.56 -0.25
C ASN A 72 14.78 -15.50 -0.84
N ASN A 73 14.34 -14.37 -1.41
CA ASN A 73 13.01 -14.31 -2.04
C ASN A 73 12.82 -13.17 -3.05
N TRP A 74 13.75 -13.02 -4.01
CA TRP A 74 13.65 -12.04 -5.10
C TRP A 74 12.32 -12.13 -5.87
N ARG A 75 11.76 -13.34 -6.00
CA ARG A 75 10.42 -13.54 -6.59
C ARG A 75 9.34 -12.77 -5.82
N LEU A 76 9.32 -12.91 -4.50
CA LEU A 76 8.35 -12.23 -3.66
C LEU A 76 8.51 -10.71 -3.77
N PHE A 77 9.76 -10.24 -3.68
CA PHE A 77 10.08 -8.82 -3.86
C PHE A 77 9.51 -8.29 -5.17
N TYR A 78 9.77 -8.97 -6.29
CA TYR A 78 9.25 -8.60 -7.60
C TYR A 78 7.72 -8.45 -7.61
N PHE A 79 6.98 -9.45 -7.11
CA PHE A 79 5.51 -9.39 -7.12
C PHE A 79 4.95 -8.32 -6.17
N LEU A 80 5.62 -8.05 -5.04
CA LEU A 80 5.24 -6.96 -4.15
C LEU A 80 5.48 -5.59 -4.79
N CYS A 81 6.63 -5.38 -5.43
CA CYS A 81 6.90 -4.16 -6.20
C CYS A 81 5.86 -3.97 -7.31
N LYS A 82 5.57 -5.02 -8.08
CA LYS A 82 4.63 -4.97 -9.20
C LYS A 82 3.19 -4.71 -8.78
N LYS A 83 2.78 -5.19 -7.60
CA LYS A 83 1.43 -4.95 -7.04
C LYS A 83 1.32 -3.68 -6.20
N ARG A 84 2.43 -3.00 -5.91
CA ARG A 84 2.46 -1.83 -5.04
C ARG A 84 1.60 -0.71 -5.62
N ARG A 85 0.64 -0.25 -4.82
CA ARG A 85 -0.26 0.87 -5.11
C ARG A 85 -0.94 1.32 -3.81
N ASN A 86 -1.50 2.52 -3.81
CA ASN A 86 -2.38 2.97 -2.75
C ASN A 86 -3.68 2.13 -2.75
N LEU A 87 -4.01 1.53 -1.61
CA LEU A 87 -5.23 0.76 -1.40
C LEU A 87 -6.41 1.62 -0.93
N ILE A 88 -6.14 2.85 -0.45
CA ILE A 88 -7.19 3.82 -0.14
C ILE A 88 -7.81 4.33 -1.44
N LYS A 89 -9.14 4.28 -1.52
CA LYS A 89 -9.93 4.87 -2.60
C LYS A 89 -10.25 6.33 -2.27
N ASN A 90 -10.28 7.17 -3.31
CA ASN A 90 -10.55 8.60 -3.21
C ASN A 90 -9.73 9.32 -2.10
N PRO A 91 -8.38 9.21 -2.13
CA PRO A 91 -7.53 9.79 -1.08
C PRO A 91 -7.47 11.32 -1.13
N ARG A 92 -7.75 11.93 -2.29
CA ARG A 92 -7.58 13.37 -2.58
C ARG A 92 -8.89 14.16 -2.68
N ALA A 93 -10.03 13.58 -2.29
CA ALA A 93 -11.34 14.24 -2.40
C ALA A 93 -11.72 14.62 -3.85
N GLU A 94 -11.30 13.81 -4.82
CA GLU A 94 -11.61 14.02 -6.24
C GLU A 94 -13.07 13.68 -6.53
N ASP A 95 -13.57 12.63 -5.89
CA ASP A 95 -14.92 12.07 -6.06
C ASP A 95 -15.78 12.26 -4.80
N GLU A 96 -15.85 13.50 -4.30
CA GLU A 96 -16.56 13.84 -3.07
C GLU A 96 -16.14 12.94 -1.88
N PHE A 97 -17.10 12.31 -1.20
CA PHE A 97 -16.87 11.34 -0.11
C PHE A 97 -17.03 9.89 -0.57
N GLN A 98 -17.01 9.62 -1.88
CA GLN A 98 -17.14 8.25 -2.38
C GLN A 98 -16.08 7.33 -1.75
N SER A 99 -16.50 6.12 -1.39
CA SER A 99 -15.71 5.11 -0.67
C SER A 99 -15.31 5.44 0.78
N TRP A 100 -15.76 6.56 1.34
CA TRP A 100 -15.57 6.89 2.75
C TRP A 100 -16.89 6.78 3.52
N GLU A 101 -16.88 6.03 4.61
CA GLU A 101 -17.98 6.03 5.58
C GLU A 101 -17.74 7.14 6.59
N ILE A 102 -18.69 8.07 6.73
CA ILE A 102 -18.61 9.14 7.71
C ILE A 102 -19.09 8.61 9.06
N LEU A 103 -18.20 8.56 10.05
CA LEU A 103 -18.52 8.09 11.41
C LEU A 103 -19.04 9.21 12.30
N LYS A 104 -18.44 10.40 12.18
CA LYS A 104 -18.87 11.62 12.87
C LYS A 104 -18.86 12.79 11.91
N ASN A 105 -19.86 13.65 12.05
CA ASN A 105 -20.09 14.77 11.15
C ASN A 105 -20.56 16.01 11.92
N GLY A 106 -19.80 16.38 12.95
CA GLY A 106 -20.13 17.50 13.85
C GLY A 106 -20.10 18.87 13.18
N GLY A 107 -20.68 19.86 13.84
CA GLY A 107 -20.72 21.25 13.39
C GLY A 107 -21.38 21.40 12.01
N HIS A 108 -20.72 22.13 11.10
CA HIS A 108 -21.13 22.27 9.71
C HIS A 108 -20.73 21.09 8.83
N LYS A 109 -20.45 19.93 9.42
CA LYS A 109 -20.10 18.68 8.74
C LYS A 109 -18.75 18.76 8.02
N TRP A 110 -18.31 17.66 7.45
CA TRP A 110 -17.21 17.62 6.50
C TRP A 110 -17.54 18.44 5.24
N THR A 111 -16.54 19.12 4.70
CA THR A 111 -16.58 19.69 3.35
C THR A 111 -15.32 19.33 2.57
N ILE A 112 -15.26 19.77 1.32
CA ILE A 112 -14.11 19.64 0.44
C ILE A 112 -13.72 21.04 -0.03
N GLU A 113 -12.43 21.34 0.04
CA GLU A 113 -11.87 22.60 -0.45
C GLU A 113 -10.76 22.33 -1.48
N GLY A 114 -10.53 23.31 -2.37
CA GLY A 114 -9.31 23.33 -3.16
C GLY A 114 -8.09 23.62 -2.27
N SER A 115 -6.97 22.97 -2.54
CA SER A 115 -5.75 23.15 -1.77
C SER A 115 -5.21 24.57 -1.95
N LYS A 116 -5.31 25.40 -0.89
CA LYS A 116 -4.79 26.78 -0.90
C LYS A 116 -3.27 26.84 -0.73
N VAL A 117 -2.70 25.83 -0.06
CA VAL A 117 -1.26 25.69 0.18
C VAL A 117 -0.72 24.62 -0.76
N GLN A 118 0.42 24.91 -1.37
CA GLN A 118 1.05 23.99 -2.32
C GLN A 118 1.48 22.72 -1.60
N HIS A 119 0.97 21.59 -2.09
CA HIS A 119 1.39 20.27 -1.64
C HIS A 119 2.64 19.82 -2.42
N SER A 120 3.51 19.03 -1.78
CA SER A 120 4.74 18.51 -2.40
C SER A 120 4.47 17.65 -3.64
N ASN A 121 3.37 16.89 -3.62
CA ASN A 121 2.79 16.23 -4.78
C ASN A 121 1.83 17.19 -5.54
N PRO A 122 2.16 17.63 -6.76
CA PRO A 122 1.34 18.56 -7.54
C PRO A 122 -0.01 17.97 -7.99
N ALA A 123 -0.20 16.65 -7.91
CA ALA A 123 -1.49 16.02 -8.21
C ALA A 123 -2.53 16.25 -7.10
N VAL A 124 -2.12 16.74 -5.92
CA VAL A 124 -3.04 17.06 -4.82
C VAL A 124 -3.62 18.45 -5.06
N GLN A 125 -4.88 18.50 -5.48
CA GLN A 125 -5.61 19.73 -5.80
C GLN A 125 -6.76 20.01 -4.84
N LYS A 126 -7.22 19.01 -4.09
CA LYS A 126 -8.33 19.09 -3.14
C LYS A 126 -7.98 18.40 -1.83
N ASN A 127 -8.71 18.76 -0.79
CA ASN A 127 -8.61 18.16 0.54
C ASN A 127 -9.97 18.13 1.23
N TYR A 128 -10.13 17.18 2.15
CA TYR A 128 -11.26 17.15 3.07
C TYR A 128 -11.03 18.14 4.21
N VAL A 129 -12.06 18.81 4.70
CA VAL A 129 -11.98 19.79 5.81
C VAL A 129 -13.04 19.52 6.85
N THR A 130 -12.63 19.48 8.12
CA THR A 130 -13.52 19.31 9.27
C THR A 130 -14.07 20.65 9.76
N SER A 131 -15.15 20.58 10.55
CA SER A 131 -15.77 21.74 11.17
C SER A 131 -15.26 21.96 12.61
N PHE A 132 -16.01 22.71 13.41
CA PHE A 132 -15.71 23.06 14.80
C PHE A 132 -16.03 21.97 15.83
N ASP A 133 -16.73 20.92 15.40
CA ASP A 133 -16.97 19.73 16.21
C ASP A 133 -16.48 18.48 15.47
N TRP A 134 -16.30 17.39 16.21
CA TRP A 134 -15.62 16.19 15.75
C TRP A 134 -16.21 15.65 14.45
N CYS A 135 -15.34 15.58 13.45
CA CYS A 135 -15.61 15.00 12.15
C CYS A 135 -14.63 13.85 11.92
N THR A 136 -15.12 12.65 11.67
CA THR A 136 -14.27 11.48 11.37
C THR A 136 -14.86 10.66 10.24
N LYS A 137 -13.98 10.09 9.41
CA LYS A 137 -14.34 9.18 8.33
C LYS A 137 -13.44 7.95 8.33
N VAL A 138 -13.96 6.84 7.81
CA VAL A 138 -13.32 5.54 7.80
C VAL A 138 -13.36 4.88 6.43
N GLN A 139 -12.33 4.12 6.12
CA GLN A 139 -12.34 3.15 5.02
C GLN A 139 -11.81 1.81 5.54
N VAL A 140 -12.52 0.73 5.22
CA VAL A 140 -12.10 -0.64 5.57
C VAL A 140 -11.66 -1.35 4.30
N ILE A 141 -10.37 -1.63 4.21
CA ILE A 141 -9.74 -2.28 3.06
C ILE A 141 -9.79 -3.80 3.28
N ASP A 142 -10.37 -4.53 2.34
CA ASP A 142 -10.33 -5.99 2.27
C ASP A 142 -9.10 -6.44 1.47
N LEU A 143 -8.10 -6.98 2.16
CA LEU A 143 -6.83 -7.34 1.54
C LEU A 143 -6.99 -8.51 0.54
N THR A 144 -7.96 -9.39 0.77
CA THR A 144 -8.22 -10.51 -0.14
C THR A 144 -8.78 -10.01 -1.47
N LYS A 145 -9.73 -9.06 -1.41
CA LYS A 145 -10.26 -8.39 -2.62
C LYS A 145 -9.22 -7.56 -3.35
N GLU A 146 -8.27 -6.98 -2.63
CA GLU A 146 -7.13 -6.27 -3.21
C GLU A 146 -6.01 -7.19 -3.74
N GLY A 147 -6.21 -8.52 -3.68
CA GLY A 147 -5.34 -9.51 -4.30
C GLY A 147 -4.20 -10.03 -3.42
N TYR A 148 -4.31 -9.88 -2.09
CA TYR A 148 -3.40 -10.40 -1.09
C TYR A 148 -4.07 -11.55 -0.33
N SER A 149 -3.69 -12.79 -0.65
CA SER A 149 -4.36 -13.97 -0.09
C SER A 149 -4.11 -14.14 1.41
N PRO A 150 -5.01 -14.82 2.14
CA PRO A 150 -4.82 -15.20 3.54
C PRO A 150 -3.46 -15.86 3.84
N SER A 151 -3.10 -16.89 3.07
CA SER A 151 -1.84 -17.62 3.25
C SER A 151 -0.61 -16.75 2.99
N PHE A 152 -0.73 -15.81 2.06
CA PHE A 152 0.31 -14.85 1.76
C PHE A 152 0.55 -13.90 2.94
N MET A 153 -0.52 -13.30 3.46
CA MET A 153 -0.47 -12.39 4.60
C MET A 153 0.01 -13.09 5.88
N ASP A 154 -0.39 -14.33 6.12
CA ASP A 154 -0.02 -15.08 7.33
C ASP A 154 1.45 -15.50 7.33
N LYS A 155 1.94 -15.98 6.18
CA LYS A 155 3.30 -16.52 6.04
C LYS A 155 4.36 -15.45 5.87
N PHE A 156 4.12 -14.48 5.00
CA PHE A 156 5.14 -13.51 4.61
C PHE A 156 5.05 -12.20 5.39
N GLN A 157 3.86 -11.88 5.90
CA GLN A 157 3.60 -10.67 6.69
C GLN A 157 4.30 -9.42 6.12
N PRO A 158 4.10 -9.10 4.82
CA PRO A 158 4.77 -7.97 4.19
C PRO A 158 4.43 -6.67 4.93
N PRO A 159 5.38 -5.72 5.08
CA PRO A 159 5.11 -4.49 5.78
C PRO A 159 3.94 -3.72 5.18
N ILE A 160 3.08 -3.19 6.06
CA ILE A 160 1.94 -2.38 5.67
C ILE A 160 2.28 -0.94 6.03
N ARG A 161 2.62 -0.14 5.02
CA ARG A 161 2.91 1.28 5.18
C ARG A 161 1.61 2.06 5.13
N ILE A 162 1.46 2.99 6.07
CA ILE A 162 0.37 3.95 6.11
C ILE A 162 0.96 5.34 6.03
N SER A 163 0.29 6.24 5.32
CA SER A 163 0.59 7.65 5.40
C SER A 163 -0.68 8.48 5.31
N ASP A 164 -0.64 9.69 5.87
CA ASP A 164 -1.72 10.66 5.76
C ASP A 164 -1.15 12.06 5.79
N TRP A 165 -1.71 12.97 4.99
CA TRP A 165 -1.33 14.37 5.02
C TRP A 165 -2.39 15.19 5.74
N TYR A 166 -1.94 16.02 6.67
CA TYR A 166 -2.81 16.87 7.47
C TYR A 166 -2.24 18.28 7.59
N GLY A 167 -3.13 19.26 7.76
CA GLY A 167 -2.77 20.66 7.93
C GLY A 167 -3.93 21.46 8.50
N ALA A 168 -3.65 22.62 9.06
CA ALA A 168 -4.67 23.53 9.58
C ALA A 168 -4.60 24.87 8.83
N ARG A 169 -5.54 25.77 9.12
CA ARG A 169 -5.43 27.17 8.71
C ARG A 169 -4.47 27.89 9.64
N SER A 170 -3.80 28.93 9.15
CA SER A 170 -2.97 29.81 9.99
C SER A 170 -3.80 30.55 11.04
N ASP A 171 -5.02 30.98 10.71
CA ASP A 171 -5.90 31.77 11.58
C ASP A 171 -6.71 30.96 12.60
N CYS A 172 -6.62 29.62 12.62
CA CYS A 172 -7.35 28.79 13.57
C CYS A 172 -6.56 27.53 13.98
N GLY A 173 -6.48 27.26 15.28
CA GLY A 173 -5.93 26.00 15.76
C GLY A 173 -6.85 24.82 15.47
N SER A 174 -6.28 23.62 15.35
CA SER A 174 -7.00 22.40 15.03
C SER A 174 -6.43 21.18 15.74
N ILE A 175 -7.27 20.16 15.93
CA ILE A 175 -6.87 18.86 16.44
C ILE A 175 -7.00 17.84 15.31
N TYR A 176 -5.94 17.10 15.04
CA TYR A 176 -5.88 15.97 14.11
C TYR A 176 -5.82 14.64 14.88
N ILE A 177 -6.60 13.67 14.42
CA ILE A 177 -6.58 12.29 14.92
C ILE A 177 -6.51 11.29 13.78
N ILE A 178 -5.80 10.18 14.02
CA ILE A 178 -5.71 9.03 13.13
C ILE A 178 -5.69 7.74 13.94
N SER A 179 -6.41 6.73 13.47
CA SER A 179 -6.37 5.36 13.97
C SER A 179 -6.35 4.40 12.81
N VAL A 180 -5.31 3.57 12.72
CA VAL A 180 -5.23 2.50 11.72
C VAL A 180 -5.13 1.15 12.43
N GLN A 181 -5.98 0.22 12.05
CA GLN A 181 -6.08 -1.08 12.71
C GLN A 181 -5.98 -2.22 11.72
N LEU A 182 -5.19 -3.23 12.07
CA LEU A 182 -5.15 -4.51 11.36
C LEU A 182 -6.17 -5.44 12.00
N LEU A 183 -7.08 -5.99 11.20
CA LEU A 183 -8.20 -6.78 11.69
C LEU A 183 -8.17 -8.22 11.15
N ASP A 184 -8.68 -9.16 11.95
CA ASP A 184 -8.87 -10.54 11.53
C ASP A 184 -10.12 -10.74 10.64
N HIS A 185 -10.39 -11.99 10.24
CA HIS A 185 -11.57 -12.35 9.44
C HIS A 185 -12.92 -12.02 10.09
N LYS A 186 -12.98 -11.93 11.43
CA LYS A 186 -14.16 -11.54 12.21
C LYS A 186 -14.20 -10.04 12.51
N LYS A 187 -13.26 -9.27 11.95
CA LYS A 187 -13.05 -7.84 12.20
C LYS A 187 -12.62 -7.51 13.64
N ASN A 188 -12.05 -8.49 14.38
CA ASN A 188 -11.39 -8.21 15.66
C ASN A 188 -10.06 -7.51 15.42
N VAL A 189 -9.67 -6.62 16.33
CA VAL A 189 -8.42 -5.87 16.24
C VAL A 189 -7.23 -6.76 16.63
N LEU A 190 -6.28 -6.93 15.72
CA LEU A 190 -5.01 -7.64 15.95
C LEU A 190 -3.89 -6.67 16.31
N LYS A 191 -3.80 -5.54 15.59
CA LYS A 191 -2.86 -4.45 15.83
C LYS A 191 -3.57 -3.11 15.67
N ASN A 192 -3.12 -2.13 16.45
CA ASN A 192 -3.69 -0.79 16.45
C ASN A 192 -2.56 0.25 16.47
N PHE A 193 -2.56 1.13 15.49
CA PHE A 193 -1.79 2.37 15.50
C PHE A 193 -2.74 3.51 15.84
N ARG A 194 -2.53 4.12 17.01
CA ARG A 194 -3.26 5.31 17.47
C ARG A 194 -2.25 6.20 18.22
N PRO A 195 -1.54 7.08 17.52
CA PRO A 195 -0.63 8.02 18.16
C PRO A 195 -1.42 9.02 19.01
N GLN A 196 -0.73 9.84 19.80
CA GLN A 196 -1.37 10.97 20.50
C GLN A 196 -2.00 11.94 19.49
N ASP A 197 -3.09 12.58 19.90
CA ASP A 197 -3.75 13.64 19.13
C ASP A 197 -2.75 14.76 18.83
N VAL A 198 -2.73 15.22 17.59
CA VAL A 198 -1.85 16.32 17.18
C VAL A 198 -2.66 17.61 17.27
N THR A 199 -2.21 18.53 18.13
CA THR A 199 -2.79 19.87 18.24
C THR A 199 -1.92 20.86 17.48
N ILE A 200 -2.48 21.48 16.44
CA ILE A 200 -1.84 22.58 15.71
C ILE A 200 -2.34 23.89 16.31
N PRO A 201 -1.46 24.79 16.79
CA PRO A 201 -1.87 26.06 17.39
C PRO A 201 -2.40 27.04 16.34
N GLN A 202 -3.15 28.04 16.80
CA GLN A 202 -3.41 29.23 15.98
C GLN A 202 -2.09 29.96 15.68
N TRP A 203 -2.04 30.68 14.57
CA TRP A 203 -0.84 31.37 14.05
C TRP A 203 0.28 30.41 13.67
N ASN A 204 -0.09 29.23 13.15
CA ASN A 204 0.84 28.29 12.52
C ASN A 204 1.22 28.75 11.10
N ASP A 205 2.16 28.04 10.49
CA ASP A 205 2.71 28.32 9.16
C ASP A 205 1.83 27.83 8.00
N GLU A 206 0.65 27.28 8.29
CA GLU A 206 -0.30 26.69 7.35
C GLU A 206 0.28 25.54 6.51
N GLN A 207 1.36 24.91 6.95
CA GLN A 207 2.03 23.87 6.18
C GLN A 207 1.33 22.52 6.25
N TRP A 208 1.56 21.73 5.21
CA TRP A 208 1.19 20.32 5.17
C TRP A 208 2.21 19.50 5.97
N HIS A 209 1.71 18.68 6.88
CA HIS A 209 2.50 17.70 7.61
C HIS A 209 2.12 16.29 7.18
N GLN A 210 3.10 15.38 7.20
CA GLN A 210 2.90 13.99 6.85
C GLN A 210 3.01 13.10 8.10
N MET A 211 1.97 12.31 8.35
CA MET A 211 2.00 11.19 9.28
C MET A 211 2.40 9.93 8.51
N GLU A 212 3.38 9.17 9.00
CA GLU A 212 3.75 7.87 8.42
C GLU A 212 3.91 6.82 9.53
N TYR A 213 3.51 5.58 9.23
CA TYR A 213 3.75 4.44 10.11
C TYR A 213 3.85 3.15 9.29
N VAL A 214 4.58 2.16 9.79
CA VAL A 214 4.73 0.87 9.12
C VAL A 214 4.46 -0.25 10.12
N PHE A 215 3.43 -1.06 9.85
CA PHE A 215 3.25 -2.31 10.57
C PHE A 215 4.23 -3.35 10.02
N LYS A 216 5.08 -3.88 10.91
CA LYS A 216 5.95 -5.04 10.67
C LYS A 216 5.63 -6.12 11.69
N ASP A 217 5.95 -7.37 11.36
CA ASP A 217 5.87 -8.50 12.29
C ASP A 217 4.54 -8.57 13.07
N TYR A 218 3.43 -8.33 12.34
CA TYR A 218 2.12 -8.14 12.95
C TYR A 218 1.43 -9.46 13.38
N GLY A 219 2.03 -10.60 13.06
CA GLY A 219 1.49 -11.93 13.30
C GLY A 219 0.49 -12.36 12.22
N PRO A 220 0.14 -13.66 12.18
CA PRO A 220 -0.84 -14.16 11.22
C PRO A 220 -2.26 -13.68 11.55
N GLY A 221 -3.16 -13.77 10.57
CA GLY A 221 -4.59 -13.55 10.73
C GLY A 221 -5.11 -12.24 10.15
N VAL A 222 -4.24 -11.32 9.74
CA VAL A 222 -4.66 -10.02 9.16
C VAL A 222 -5.41 -10.23 7.84
N ARG A 223 -6.63 -9.69 7.75
CA ARG A 223 -7.50 -9.73 6.56
C ARG A 223 -7.99 -8.36 6.14
N TYR A 224 -8.09 -7.41 7.07
CA TYR A 224 -8.53 -6.06 6.78
C TYR A 224 -7.61 -5.01 7.37
N VAL A 225 -7.60 -3.84 6.74
CA VAL A 225 -7.03 -2.61 7.31
C VAL A 225 -8.16 -1.61 7.48
N ARG A 226 -8.44 -1.19 8.72
CA ARG A 226 -9.40 -0.12 9.02
C ARG A 226 -8.63 1.19 9.22
N PHE A 227 -8.80 2.13 8.30
CA PHE A 227 -8.16 3.44 8.33
C PHE A 227 -9.20 4.49 8.72
N THR A 228 -9.01 5.14 9.88
CA THR A 228 -9.88 6.20 10.37
C THR A 228 -9.06 7.45 10.64
N HIS A 229 -9.54 8.61 10.21
CA HIS A 229 -8.93 9.88 10.55
C HIS A 229 -9.97 10.99 10.67
N GLY A 230 -9.55 12.14 11.15
CA GLY A 230 -10.40 13.31 11.26
C GLY A 230 -9.89 14.30 12.29
N GLY A 231 -10.80 15.09 12.82
CA GLY A 231 -10.44 16.18 13.71
C GLY A 231 -11.55 17.18 13.92
N LYS A 232 -11.16 18.34 14.45
CA LYS A 232 -12.01 19.52 14.63
C LYS A 232 -11.14 20.76 14.85
N ASP A 233 -11.75 21.93 14.87
CA ASP A 233 -11.06 23.16 15.31
C ASP A 233 -10.85 23.20 16.84
N THR A 234 -10.11 24.20 17.31
CA THR A 234 -9.95 24.51 18.74
C THR A 234 -10.66 25.80 19.19
N GLN A 235 -11.18 26.60 18.27
CA GLN A 235 -11.76 27.92 18.55
C GLN A 235 -13.30 27.92 18.58
N PHE A 236 -13.92 26.81 18.20
CA PHE A 236 -15.36 26.66 18.08
C PHE A 236 -16.00 27.66 17.10
N TRP A 237 -15.33 27.92 15.98
CA TRP A 237 -15.76 28.91 14.99
C TRP A 237 -16.68 28.28 13.95
N ALA A 238 -17.85 28.89 13.76
CA ALA A 238 -18.81 28.43 12.76
C ALA A 238 -18.18 28.38 11.35
N GLY A 239 -18.27 27.22 10.69
CA GLY A 239 -17.66 26.99 9.37
C GLY A 239 -16.68 25.82 9.36
N TRP A 240 -15.72 25.87 8.45
CA TRP A 240 -14.72 24.82 8.21
C TRP A 240 -13.32 25.34 8.57
N TYR A 241 -13.12 25.49 9.88
CA TYR A 241 -11.88 25.94 10.48
C TYR A 241 -11.07 24.80 11.11
N GLY A 242 -11.58 23.57 11.05
CA GLY A 242 -10.91 22.41 11.60
C GLY A 242 -9.78 21.88 10.70
N ILE A 243 -9.29 20.70 11.04
CA ILE A 243 -8.22 20.04 10.31
C ILE A 243 -8.60 19.76 8.85
N ARG A 244 -7.61 19.96 7.96
CA ARG A 244 -7.59 19.55 6.57
C ARG A 244 -6.85 18.23 6.44
N VAL A 245 -7.38 17.27 5.69
CA VAL A 245 -6.70 15.98 5.42
C VAL A 245 -6.80 15.61 3.95
N THR A 246 -5.74 15.02 3.41
CA THR A 246 -5.66 14.58 2.01
C THR A 246 -4.58 13.52 1.84
N GLU A 247 -4.48 12.96 0.64
CA GLU A 247 -3.43 12.04 0.22
C GLU A 247 -3.18 10.87 1.18
N SER A 248 -4.27 10.36 1.76
CA SER A 248 -4.27 9.18 2.63
C SER A 248 -3.82 7.95 1.86
N CYS A 249 -2.97 7.14 2.45
CA CYS A 249 -2.37 6.00 1.78
C CYS A 249 -2.25 4.78 2.68
N VAL A 250 -2.54 3.61 2.10
CA VAL A 250 -2.19 2.30 2.66
C VAL A 250 -1.54 1.50 1.54
N GLU A 251 -0.32 1.02 1.76
CA GLU A 251 0.42 0.20 0.79
C GLU A 251 0.94 -1.08 1.43
N ILE A 252 0.88 -2.18 0.69
CA ILE A 252 1.64 -3.39 1.03
C ILE A 252 3.00 -3.29 0.35
N CYS A 253 4.04 -3.11 1.15
CA CYS A 253 5.39 -2.85 0.68
C CYS A 253 6.20 -4.16 0.60
N PRO A 254 7.15 -4.24 -0.35
CA PRO A 254 8.25 -5.19 -0.20
C PRO A 254 8.99 -4.90 1.11
N ALA A 255 9.36 -5.93 1.87
CA ALA A 255 10.03 -5.79 3.16
C ALA A 255 11.33 -4.97 3.13
N LEU A 256 11.87 -4.77 1.93
CA LEU A 256 13.18 -4.17 1.65
C LEU A 256 13.11 -2.65 1.39
N ASP A 257 11.91 -2.06 1.46
CA ASP A 257 11.68 -0.60 1.26
C ASP A 257 11.45 0.17 2.57
N SER A 258 11.53 -0.51 3.71
CA SER A 258 11.19 0.01 5.05
C SER A 258 12.24 -0.31 6.08
#